data_AF-A0AAP9R1K6-F1
#
_entry.id   AF-A0AAP9R1K6-F1
#
_cell.length_a   1.000
_cell.length_b   1.000
_cell.length_c   1.000
_cell.angle_alpha   90.00
_cell.angle_beta   90.00
_cell.angle_gamma   90.00
#
_symmetry.space_group_name_H-M   'P 1'
#
loop_
_entity.id
_entity.type
_entity.pdbx_description
1 polymer ?
#
loop_
_entity_poly.entity_id
_entity_poly.type
_entity_poly.pdbx_seq_one_letter_code
_entity_poly.pdbx_strand_id
1 'polypeptide(L)'
;MKTLVYILVLGCALYLVVGGRHANDYFYCDTDGGYISLKIKGDYLLYEMKKDSESKFGYASRTPAYSGFSYIRKPSLQDKEVNFNSGRENYTLFKKYQNGKTLAGVKIVNLLNNNEVVYKCKRIQVDKLLFLLTKINSEREPE
;
A
#
# COMPACT_ATOMS: atom_id res chain seq x y z
N MET A 1 -43.94 36.39 -36.63
CA MET A 1 -43.57 36.98 -35.32
C MET A 1 -43.85 35.97 -34.22
N LYS A 2 -42.80 35.40 -33.63
CA LYS A 2 -42.71 34.89 -32.25
C LYS A 2 -41.25 34.49 -32.05
N THR A 3 -40.49 35.43 -31.51
CA THR A 3 -39.15 35.28 -30.95
C THR A 3 -39.23 34.30 -29.78
N LEU A 4 -38.34 33.31 -29.65
CA LEU A 4 -37.87 32.90 -28.32
C LEU A 4 -36.61 31.99 -28.38
N VAL A 5 -35.49 32.65 -28.08
CA VAL A 5 -34.44 32.26 -27.12
C VAL A 5 -33.56 31.05 -27.45
N TYR A 6 -32.36 31.35 -27.95
CA TYR A 6 -31.17 30.49 -27.88
C TYR A 6 -30.72 30.38 -26.41
N ILE A 7 -30.82 29.18 -25.83
CA ILE A 7 -30.14 28.86 -24.56
C ILE A 7 -28.80 28.22 -24.91
N LEU A 8 -27.77 29.07 -24.90
CA LEU A 8 -26.36 28.72 -24.96
C LEU A 8 -25.94 28.36 -23.52
N VAL A 9 -25.98 27.09 -23.15
CA VAL A 9 -25.35 26.61 -21.90
C VAL A 9 -24.06 25.92 -22.27
N LEU A 10 -22.97 26.68 -22.10
CA LEU A 10 -21.62 26.18 -21.91
C LEU A 10 -21.64 25.15 -20.77
N GLY A 11 -21.64 23.87 -21.13
CA GLY A 11 -21.29 22.77 -20.24
C GLY A 11 -19.80 22.45 -20.40
N CYS A 12 -18.95 23.34 -19.88
CA CYS A 12 -17.52 23.10 -19.70
C CYS A 12 -17.28 21.74 -19.03
N ALA A 13 -16.40 20.95 -19.66
CA ALA A 13 -15.46 20.05 -18.97
C ALA A 13 -16.07 19.09 -17.92
N LEU A 14 -16.69 18.01 -18.38
CA LEU A 14 -16.63 16.73 -17.65
C LEU A 14 -15.24 16.11 -17.80
N TYR A 15 -14.21 16.80 -17.28
CA TYR A 15 -13.02 16.09 -16.80
C TYR A 15 -13.41 15.54 -15.43
N LEU A 16 -14.12 14.40 -15.42
CA LEU A 16 -14.06 13.51 -14.27
C LEU A 16 -12.61 13.03 -14.21
N VAL A 17 -11.79 13.79 -13.48
CA VAL A 17 -10.56 13.28 -12.93
C VAL A 17 -11.01 12.13 -12.04
N VAL A 18 -10.91 10.90 -12.56
CA VAL A 18 -10.93 9.68 -11.77
C VAL A 18 -9.66 9.72 -10.93
N GLY A 19 -9.65 10.59 -9.92
CA GLY A 19 -8.61 10.67 -8.92
C GLY A 19 -8.62 9.33 -8.20
N GLY A 20 -7.59 8.52 -8.43
CA GLY A 20 -7.46 7.20 -7.84
C GLY A 20 -7.73 7.26 -6.34
N ARG A 21 -8.65 6.41 -5.87
CA ARG A 21 -9.09 6.30 -4.47
C ARG A 21 -8.01 5.69 -3.58
N HIS A 22 -6.87 6.37 -3.42
CA HIS A 22 -5.75 5.88 -2.60
C HIS A 22 -5.00 7.02 -1.88
N ALA A 23 -5.70 8.08 -1.49
CA ALA A 23 -5.09 9.24 -0.83
C ALA A 23 -4.35 8.85 0.46
N ASN A 24 -4.89 7.89 1.22
CA ASN A 24 -4.39 7.45 2.51
C ASN A 24 -3.46 6.22 2.44
N ASP A 25 -3.22 5.68 1.24
CA ASP A 25 -2.39 4.50 1.06
C ASP A 25 -0.92 4.91 0.94
N TYR A 26 -0.07 4.18 1.66
CA TYR A 26 1.39 4.21 1.52
C TYR A 26 1.88 3.16 0.52
N PHE A 27 1.13 2.09 0.33
CA PHE A 27 1.40 1.12 -0.72
C PHE A 27 0.09 0.51 -1.20
N TYR A 28 -0.04 0.36 -2.52
CA TYR A 28 -1.15 -0.36 -3.13
C TYR A 28 -0.67 -1.09 -4.39
N CYS A 29 -0.95 -2.39 -4.47
CA CYS A 29 -0.68 -3.16 -5.69
C CYS A 29 -1.71 -4.26 -5.94
N ASP A 30 -1.94 -4.54 -7.22
CA ASP A 30 -2.75 -5.68 -7.66
C ASP A 30 -1.90 -6.95 -7.71
N THR A 31 -2.49 -8.09 -7.39
CA THR A 31 -1.89 -9.43 -7.42
C THR A 31 -2.83 -10.40 -8.13
N ASP A 32 -2.41 -11.63 -8.42
CA ASP A 32 -3.33 -12.71 -8.84
C ASP A 32 -4.39 -13.03 -7.77
N GLY A 33 -4.06 -12.79 -6.50
CA GLY A 33 -4.88 -13.16 -5.35
C GLY A 33 -5.82 -12.08 -4.86
N GLY A 34 -5.93 -10.92 -5.54
CA GLY A 34 -6.60 -9.71 -5.05
C GLY A 34 -5.65 -8.51 -5.04
N TYR A 35 -5.75 -7.61 -4.06
CA TYR A 35 -4.85 -6.47 -3.89
C TYR A 35 -4.23 -6.44 -2.50
N ILE A 36 -3.05 -5.83 -2.42
CA ILE A 36 -2.32 -5.52 -1.18
C ILE A 36 -2.43 -4.02 -0.94
N SER A 37 -2.77 -3.63 0.29
CA SER A 37 -2.83 -2.22 0.72
C SER A 37 -2.14 -2.04 2.06
N LEU A 38 -1.32 -1.00 2.18
CA LEU A 38 -0.76 -0.51 3.44
C LEU A 38 -1.17 0.94 3.59
N LYS A 39 -1.96 1.27 4.61
CA LYS A 39 -2.61 2.59 4.75
C LYS A 39 -2.79 3.01 6.18
N ILE A 40 -2.98 4.32 6.38
CA ILE A 40 -3.43 4.84 7.67
C ILE A 40 -4.96 4.81 7.72
N LYS A 41 -5.50 4.31 8.84
CA LYS A 41 -6.93 4.36 9.17
C LYS A 41 -7.10 4.80 10.63
N GLY A 42 -7.40 6.08 10.84
CA GLY A 42 -7.35 6.68 12.18
C GLY A 42 -5.93 6.60 12.74
N ASP A 43 -5.80 6.06 13.95
CA ASP A 43 -4.51 5.89 14.65
C ASP A 43 -3.75 4.60 14.27
N TYR A 44 -4.20 3.89 13.23
CA TYR A 44 -3.66 2.58 12.86
C TYR A 44 -2.92 2.62 11.54
N LEU A 45 -1.74 1.99 11.51
CA LEU A 45 -1.15 1.49 10.28
C LEU A 45 -1.74 0.11 10.00
N LEU A 46 -2.48 0.01 8.90
CA LEU A 46 -3.26 -1.14 8.51
C LEU A 46 -2.69 -1.74 7.23
N TYR A 47 -2.22 -2.99 7.33
CA TYR A 47 -1.92 -3.86 6.22
C TYR A 47 -3.11 -4.78 5.93
N GLU A 48 -3.52 -4.89 4.67
CA GLU A 48 -4.58 -5.82 4.24
C GLU A 48 -4.23 -6.45 2.90
N MET A 49 -4.50 -7.74 2.77
CA MET A 49 -4.73 -8.38 1.48
C MET A 49 -6.22 -8.69 1.34
N LYS A 50 -6.83 -8.18 0.28
CA LYS A 50 -8.25 -8.36 -0.01
C LYS A 50 -8.45 -8.92 -1.40
N LYS A 51 -9.44 -9.77 -1.55
CA LYS A 51 -9.96 -10.16 -2.86
C LYS A 51 -11.41 -9.71 -2.90
N ASP A 52 -11.77 -8.91 -3.88
CA ASP A 52 -13.08 -8.29 -3.97
C ASP A 52 -13.38 -7.46 -2.70
N SER A 53 -14.39 -7.85 -1.92
CA SER A 53 -14.76 -7.22 -0.64
C SER A 53 -14.32 -8.01 0.60
N GLU A 54 -13.72 -9.19 0.40
CA GLU A 54 -13.34 -10.09 1.49
C GLU A 54 -11.88 -9.89 1.91
N SER A 55 -11.67 -9.80 3.22
CA SER A 55 -10.33 -9.81 3.80
C SER A 55 -9.78 -11.22 3.78
N LYS A 56 -8.66 -11.43 3.09
CA LYS A 56 -7.93 -12.71 3.17
C LYS A 56 -7.13 -12.77 4.46
N PHE A 57 -6.36 -11.72 4.71
CA PHE A 57 -5.59 -11.53 5.93
C PHE A 57 -5.22 -10.06 6.07
N GLY A 58 -4.95 -9.65 7.30
CA GLY A 58 -4.57 -8.28 7.61
C GLY A 58 -3.88 -8.18 8.96
N TYR A 59 -3.19 -7.07 9.15
CA TYR A 59 -2.54 -6.74 10.39
C TYR A 59 -2.67 -5.24 10.64
N ALA A 60 -2.99 -4.87 11.87
CA ALA A 60 -3.16 -3.48 12.26
C ALA A 60 -2.33 -3.22 13.51
N SER A 61 -1.57 -2.14 13.50
CA SER A 61 -0.86 -1.66 14.69
C SER A 61 -1.27 -0.21 14.97
N ARG A 62 -1.58 0.09 16.23
CA ARG A 62 -1.92 1.43 16.71
C ARG A 62 -0.63 2.17 17.10
N THR A 63 -0.54 3.47 16.85
CA THR A 63 0.55 4.36 17.34
C THR A 63 0.77 4.17 18.85
N PRO A 64 2.04 4.11 19.36
CA PRO A 64 3.14 5.04 19.10
C PRO A 64 4.14 4.52 18.05
N ALA A 65 4.19 5.21 16.91
CA ALA A 65 4.99 4.91 15.70
C ALA A 65 5.08 3.42 15.30
N TYR A 66 3.92 2.76 15.30
CA TYR A 66 3.61 1.43 14.73
C TYR A 66 4.52 0.27 15.12
N SER A 67 4.67 0.07 16.43
CA SER A 67 5.22 -1.14 17.05
C SER A 67 4.60 -2.43 16.50
N GLY A 68 5.44 -3.38 16.10
CA GLY A 68 5.07 -4.61 15.37
C GLY A 68 5.43 -4.57 13.89
N PHE A 69 5.51 -3.38 13.28
CA PHE A 69 6.13 -3.20 11.97
C PHE A 69 7.61 -2.83 12.12
N SER A 70 8.49 -3.54 11.40
CA SER A 70 9.87 -3.15 11.18
C SER A 70 10.08 -2.78 9.72
N TYR A 71 10.98 -1.84 9.47
CA TYR A 71 11.29 -1.38 8.12
C TYR A 71 12.78 -1.55 7.86
N ILE A 72 13.11 -2.12 6.69
CA ILE A 72 14.48 -2.26 6.23
C ILE A 72 14.62 -1.52 4.90
N ARG A 73 15.52 -0.54 4.86
CA ARG A 73 16.00 0.07 3.61
C ARG A 73 17.38 -0.49 3.29
N LYS A 74 17.61 -0.92 2.05
CA LYS A 74 18.97 -1.18 1.55
C LYS A 74 19.28 -0.18 0.44
N PRO A 75 19.79 1.03 0.77
CA PRO A 75 19.96 2.11 -0.21
C PRO A 75 20.78 1.73 -1.44
N SER A 76 21.84 0.93 -1.27
CA SER A 76 22.69 0.45 -2.35
C SER A 76 21.97 -0.41 -3.39
N LEU A 77 20.86 -1.07 -3.00
CA LEU A 77 20.08 -1.96 -3.85
C LEU A 77 18.72 -1.36 -4.26
N GLN A 78 18.39 -0.17 -3.75
CA GLN A 78 17.04 0.42 -3.83
C GLN A 78 15.93 -0.47 -3.23
N ASP A 79 16.30 -1.53 -2.52
CA ASP A 79 15.37 -2.46 -1.90
C ASP A 79 14.71 -1.82 -0.67
N LYS A 80 13.40 -2.06 -0.55
CA LYS A 80 12.57 -1.64 0.57
C LYS A 80 11.80 -2.86 1.07
N GLU A 81 11.81 -3.06 2.38
CA GLU A 81 11.05 -4.12 3.03
C GLU A 81 10.30 -3.55 4.25
N VAL A 82 9.03 -3.91 4.39
CA VAL A 82 8.24 -3.71 5.61
C VAL A 82 7.90 -5.09 6.14
N ASN A 83 8.34 -5.39 7.35
CA ASN A 83 8.10 -6.68 7.99
C ASN A 83 7.15 -6.52 9.18
N PHE A 84 6.33 -7.52 9.42
CA PHE A 84 5.50 -7.61 10.61
C PHE A 84 5.11 -9.07 10.85
N ASN A 85 4.71 -9.38 12.06
CA ASN A 85 4.29 -10.73 12.43
C ASN A 85 2.81 -10.71 12.80
N SER A 86 2.06 -11.71 12.35
CA SER A 86 0.68 -11.92 12.76
C SER A 86 0.49 -13.38 13.13
N GLY A 87 0.24 -13.66 14.42
CA GLY A 87 0.13 -15.01 14.92
C GLY A 87 1.41 -15.83 14.69
N ARG A 88 1.31 -16.86 13.84
CA ARG A 88 2.41 -17.79 13.52
C ARG A 88 3.04 -17.53 12.16
N GLU A 89 2.86 -16.34 11.61
CA GLU A 89 3.32 -15.99 10.28
C GLU A 89 4.15 -14.71 10.31
N ASN A 90 5.26 -14.73 9.58
CA ASN A 90 6.06 -13.54 9.27
C ASN A 90 5.68 -13.05 7.88
N TYR A 91 5.43 -11.74 7.80
CA TYR A 91 5.07 -11.06 6.57
C TYR A 91 6.19 -10.11 6.19
N THR A 92 6.56 -10.12 4.92
CA THR A 92 7.52 -9.19 4.32
C THR A 92 6.90 -8.57 3.08
N LEU A 93 6.42 -7.34 3.19
CA LEU A 93 6.11 -6.50 2.03
C LEU A 93 7.42 -6.02 1.44
N PHE A 94 7.74 -6.42 0.22
CA PHE A 94 9.01 -6.07 -0.42
C PHE A 94 8.80 -5.28 -1.71
N LYS A 95 9.77 -4.43 -2.00
CA LYS A 95 10.04 -3.86 -3.32
C LYS A 95 11.55 -3.97 -3.55
N LYS A 96 11.95 -4.71 -4.57
CA LYS A 96 13.34 -4.98 -4.92
C LYS A 96 13.64 -4.55 -6.33
N TYR A 97 14.86 -4.09 -6.56
CA TYR A 97 15.34 -3.78 -7.90
C TYR A 97 16.39 -4.83 -8.31
N GLN A 98 16.06 -5.65 -9.29
CA GLN A 98 16.94 -6.71 -9.77
C GLN A 98 16.91 -6.76 -11.29
N ASN A 99 18.10 -6.74 -11.92
CA ASN A 99 18.28 -6.88 -13.36
C ASN A 99 17.41 -5.91 -14.20
N GLY A 100 17.35 -4.64 -13.79
CA GLY A 100 16.55 -3.63 -14.50
C GLY A 100 15.05 -3.69 -14.24
N LYS A 101 14.59 -4.63 -13.41
CA LYS A 101 13.16 -4.84 -13.12
C LYS A 101 12.86 -4.61 -11.65
N THR A 102 11.73 -3.97 -11.39
CA THR A 102 11.17 -3.87 -10.04
C THR A 102 10.33 -5.11 -9.76
N LEU A 103 10.66 -5.83 -8.70
CA LEU A 103 9.87 -6.91 -8.15
C LEU A 103 9.26 -6.45 -6.84
N ALA A 104 7.94 -6.55 -6.71
CA ALA A 104 7.26 -6.21 -5.47
C ALA A 104 6.20 -7.24 -5.12
N GLY A 105 5.83 -7.31 -3.85
CA GLY A 105 4.83 -8.25 -3.37
C GLY A 105 4.88 -8.40 -1.86
N VAL A 106 4.09 -9.35 -1.35
CA VAL A 106 4.23 -9.83 0.03
C VAL A 106 4.72 -11.27 0.01
N LYS A 107 5.71 -11.54 0.86
CA LYS A 107 6.14 -12.89 1.22
C LYS A 107 5.59 -13.21 2.60
N ILE A 108 5.03 -14.42 2.75
CA ILE A 108 4.48 -14.93 4.00
C ILE A 108 5.22 -16.22 4.33
N VAL A 109 5.77 -16.31 5.53
CA VAL A 109 6.48 -17.49 6.02
C VAL A 109 5.77 -18.00 7.27
N ASN A 110 5.33 -19.25 7.24
CA ASN A 110 4.77 -19.91 8.40
C ASN A 110 5.90 -20.33 9.35
N LEU A 111 5.84 -19.89 10.61
CA LEU A 111 6.90 -20.07 11.60
C LEU A 111 6.99 -21.50 12.16
N LEU A 112 5.96 -22.34 11.97
CA LEU A 112 5.97 -23.72 12.48
C LEU A 112 6.65 -24.69 11.53
N ASN A 113 6.40 -24.51 10.23
CA ASN A 113 6.83 -25.47 9.20
C ASN A 113 7.70 -24.84 8.11
N ASN A 114 8.02 -23.54 8.21
CA ASN A 114 8.79 -22.77 7.24
C ASN A 114 8.21 -22.74 5.82
N ASN A 115 6.93 -23.07 5.64
CA ASN A 115 6.28 -22.95 4.34
C ASN A 115 6.20 -21.48 3.93
N GLU A 116 6.59 -21.21 2.68
CA GLU A 116 6.62 -19.87 2.12
C GLU A 116 5.57 -19.71 1.02
N VAL A 117 4.85 -18.58 1.04
CA VAL A 117 3.95 -18.16 -0.04
C VAL A 117 4.29 -16.73 -0.44
N VAL A 118 4.35 -16.47 -1.75
CA VAL A 118 4.64 -15.14 -2.29
C VAL A 118 3.50 -14.66 -3.19
N TYR A 119 2.90 -13.53 -2.83
CA TYR A 119 1.95 -12.82 -3.68
C TYR A 119 2.66 -11.68 -4.39
N LYS A 120 2.95 -11.88 -5.68
CA LYS A 120 3.64 -10.89 -6.51
C LYS A 120 2.68 -9.79 -6.95
N CYS A 121 3.14 -8.55 -6.90
CA CYS A 121 2.46 -7.42 -7.51
C CYS A 121 2.54 -7.53 -9.05
N LYS A 122 1.39 -7.52 -9.72
CA LYS A 122 1.27 -7.34 -11.16
C LYS A 122 1.46 -5.88 -11.56
N ARG A 123 0.86 -4.99 -10.76
CA ARG A 123 0.87 -3.55 -10.98
C ARG A 123 0.91 -2.82 -9.65
N ILE A 124 1.92 -1.97 -9.47
CA ILE A 124 2.00 -1.06 -8.33
C ILE A 124 1.25 0.21 -8.73
N GLN A 125 0.22 0.57 -7.97
CA GLN A 125 -0.55 1.80 -8.20
C GLN A 125 -0.11 2.92 -7.26
N VAL A 126 0.32 2.56 -6.03
CA VAL A 126 0.85 3.51 -5.05
C VAL A 126 2.11 2.95 -4.42
N ASP A 127 3.18 3.76 -4.40
CA ASP A 127 4.39 3.52 -3.61
C ASP A 127 4.84 4.83 -2.94
N LYS A 128 4.48 4.96 -1.67
CA LYS A 128 4.95 5.99 -0.75
C LYS A 128 5.64 5.34 0.45
N LEU A 129 6.24 4.15 0.29
CA LEU A 129 6.90 3.43 1.38
C LEU A 129 8.06 4.22 2.00
N LEU A 130 8.73 5.03 1.19
CA LEU A 130 9.78 5.92 1.70
C LEU A 130 9.20 7.02 2.61
N PHE A 131 8.05 7.57 2.25
CA PHE A 131 7.37 8.58 3.07
C PHE A 131 6.87 7.96 4.39
N LEU A 132 6.36 6.72 4.35
CA LEU A 132 6.02 5.96 5.56
C LEU A 132 7.23 5.83 6.49
N LEU A 133 8.40 5.48 5.94
CA LEU A 133 9.63 5.34 6.72
C LEU A 133 10.03 6.66 7.38
N THR A 134 10.07 7.74 6.60
CA THR A 134 10.41 9.07 7.12
C THR A 134 9.49 9.44 8.27
N LYS A 135 8.18 9.19 8.12
CA LYS A 135 7.19 9.42 9.17
C LYS A 135 7.46 8.56 10.42
N ILE A 136 7.67 7.26 10.26
CA ILE A 136 7.93 6.34 11.39
C ILE A 136 9.21 6.73 12.14
N ASN A 137 10.27 7.11 11.44
CA ASN A 137 11.52 7.51 12.07
C ASN A 137 11.38 8.82 12.84
N SER A 138 10.75 9.84 12.24
CA SER A 138 10.51 11.13 12.90
C SER A 138 9.61 11.00 14.13
N GLU A 139 8.69 10.04 14.17
CA GLU A 139 7.83 9.79 15.34
C GLU A 139 8.51 8.91 16.42
N ARG A 140 9.68 8.28 16.13
CA ARG A 140 10.43 7.42 17.06
C ARG A 140 11.62 8.09 17.72
N GLU A 141 12.19 9.14 17.14
CA GLU A 141 13.23 9.94 17.80
C GLU A 141 12.57 10.88 18.82
N PRO A 142 12.84 10.76 20.13
CA PRO A 142 12.52 11.83 21.07
C PRO A 142 13.49 12.99 20.83
N GLU A 143 13.00 14.22 20.87
CA GLU A 143 13.83 15.43 20.95
C GLU A 143 14.83 15.36 22.11
#